data_AF-A0A931X324-F1
#
_entry.id   AF-A0A931X324-F1
#
_cell.length_a   1.000
_cell.length_b   1.000
_cell.length_c   1.000
_cell.angle_alpha   90.00
_cell.angle_beta   90.00
_cell.angle_gamma   90.00
#
_symmetry.space_group_name_H-M   'P 1'
#
loop_
_entity.id
_entity.type
_entity.pdbx_description
1 polymer ?
#
loop_
_entity_poly.entity_id
_entity_poly.type
_entity_poly.pdbx_seq_one_letter_code
_entity_poly.pdbx_strand_id
1 'polypeptide(L)'
;MTSGTERSPTGESRFALLVTLAWTLATLPRLLTHELWRDEAWLWLVALDSHSLPDLFQPLARSGQGYLFPILCFVARQFSESPRAMQFLHLAVATGATFVLARWAPFTRLERVLLLLGYFTFYEYAVISRHYVVGMLLLWLACIFASRRQSAIGVGIALGLACQTTVYAFIVAIAILCGWMLDRRLRRSELEPLSRRDVAIGLTMGIAGAIAGLVQLIPSAGTSFAPGWKLAWNAELALKVLRIPWRVFMPLPRLQMSGWNLNMFDAWPLVEAAGGAALLLITIAMLARRKVALATFSIGAAGLLAFGYAKFVGEMRHGGHLVLLFVAAIWLAGGLESRAETISWRSYVFKAMLVLQCLAAMSASWVDLRHPFSTAPLAVALLRREGLDRLPLLGHREPPAASIALALGRPLFAPSRGIYAKYPDWGPTQREMGNPQLRCVARALARRETQDIALVINRALPEWGELDAAGSVSGSICRSEDYHLYRLRYDRLDATESLAQCDAMGR
;
A
#
# COMPACT_ATOMS: atom_id res chain seq x y z
N MET A 1 -33.65 -16.53 30.16
CA MET A 1 -33.85 -15.07 30.10
C MET A 1 -32.75 -14.41 30.92
N THR A 2 -31.70 -13.95 30.25
CA THR A 2 -30.71 -13.01 30.80
C THR A 2 -30.49 -11.96 29.74
N SER A 3 -30.72 -10.71 30.14
CA SER A 3 -30.82 -9.49 29.35
C SER A 3 -29.66 -9.26 28.38
N GLY A 4 -29.87 -9.61 27.11
CA GLY A 4 -29.10 -9.02 26.02
C GLY A 4 -29.62 -7.61 25.83
N THR A 5 -29.01 -6.63 26.51
CA THR A 5 -29.30 -5.20 26.33
C THR A 5 -29.39 -4.88 24.85
N GLU A 6 -30.60 -4.61 24.34
CA GLU A 6 -30.76 -3.89 23.09
C GLU A 6 -29.99 -2.60 23.24
N ARG A 7 -28.87 -2.50 22.52
CA ARG A 7 -27.94 -1.39 22.69
C ARG A 7 -28.62 -0.15 22.16
N SER A 8 -28.83 0.83 23.02
CA SER A 8 -29.47 2.08 22.62
C SER A 8 -28.69 2.70 21.44
N PRO A 9 -29.39 3.27 20.43
CA PRO A 9 -28.74 3.95 19.31
C PRO A 9 -27.75 5.02 19.77
N THR A 10 -28.03 5.66 20.89
CA THR A 10 -27.17 6.66 21.55
C THR A 10 -25.89 6.03 22.12
N GLY A 11 -25.97 4.85 22.74
CA GLY A 11 -24.82 4.13 23.27
C GLY A 11 -23.86 3.63 22.19
N GLU A 12 -24.37 3.17 21.05
CA GLU A 12 -23.52 2.75 19.91
C GLU A 12 -22.82 3.93 19.25
N SER A 13 -23.50 5.07 19.08
CA SER A 13 -22.86 6.28 18.55
C SER A 13 -21.78 6.82 19.49
N ARG A 14 -22.03 6.83 20.80
CA ARG A 14 -21.02 7.23 21.80
C ARG A 14 -19.79 6.32 21.77
N PHE A 15 -19.99 4.99 21.73
CA PHE A 15 -18.90 4.03 21.61
C PHE A 15 -18.05 4.29 20.35
N ALA A 16 -18.70 4.46 19.19
CA ALA A 16 -17.98 4.72 17.95
C ALA A 16 -17.15 6.00 18.01
N LEU A 17 -17.74 7.11 18.50
CA LEU A 17 -17.04 8.38 18.64
C LEU A 17 -15.82 8.27 19.57
N LEU A 18 -15.98 7.65 20.74
CA LEU A 18 -14.90 7.52 21.72
C LEU A 18 -13.75 6.64 21.20
N VAL A 19 -14.08 5.49 20.60
CA VAL A 19 -13.06 4.60 20.04
C VAL A 19 -12.34 5.25 18.86
N THR A 20 -13.07 5.92 17.97
CA THR A 20 -12.45 6.66 16.86
C THR A 20 -11.55 7.77 17.37
N LEU A 21 -11.99 8.56 18.36
CA LEU A 21 -11.16 9.61 18.95
C LEU A 21 -9.89 9.04 19.57
N ALA A 22 -10.01 8.00 20.39
CA ALA A 22 -8.85 7.35 21.01
C ALA A 22 -7.90 6.77 19.95
N TRP A 23 -8.44 6.14 18.91
CA TRP A 23 -7.67 5.58 17.81
C TRP A 23 -6.92 6.67 17.03
N THR A 24 -7.58 7.78 16.70
CA THR A 24 -6.97 8.91 15.97
C THR A 24 -5.86 9.56 16.80
N LEU A 25 -6.12 9.80 18.09
CA LEU A 25 -5.12 10.34 19.02
C LEU A 25 -3.91 9.41 19.15
N ALA A 26 -4.13 8.10 19.17
CA ALA A 26 -3.05 7.13 19.23
C ALA A 26 -2.25 7.06 17.91
N THR A 27 -2.86 7.33 16.75
CA THR A 27 -2.19 7.34 15.44
C THR A 27 -1.38 8.60 15.18
N LEU A 28 -1.81 9.74 15.73
CA LEU A 28 -1.23 11.04 15.43
C LEU A 28 0.29 11.13 15.68
N PRO A 29 0.86 10.68 16.82
CA PRO A 29 2.31 10.77 17.04
C PRO A 29 3.13 10.03 15.98
N ARG A 30 2.69 8.83 15.58
CA ARG A 30 3.37 8.03 14.54
C ARG A 30 3.35 8.74 13.20
N LEU A 31 2.19 9.26 12.82
CA LEU A 31 2.06 10.00 11.57
C LEU A 31 2.97 11.24 11.54
N LEU A 32 3.08 11.96 12.66
CA LEU A 32 3.91 13.17 12.76
C LEU A 32 5.41 12.89 12.74
N THR A 33 5.83 11.70 13.16
CA THR A 33 7.24 11.26 13.11
C THR A 33 7.58 10.48 11.85
N HIS A 34 6.59 10.04 11.06
CA HIS A 34 6.80 9.20 9.88
C HIS A 34 7.40 9.99 8.71
N GLU A 35 8.56 9.54 8.21
CA GLU A 35 9.19 10.06 7.00
C GLU A 35 8.68 9.35 5.75
N LEU A 36 8.25 10.14 4.76
CA LEU A 36 7.75 9.61 3.50
C LEU A 36 8.86 8.85 2.74
N TRP A 37 8.66 7.54 2.57
CA TRP A 37 9.53 6.73 1.72
C TRP A 37 9.14 6.84 0.24
N ARG A 38 9.94 6.24 -0.66
CA ARG A 38 9.83 6.46 -2.12
C ARG A 38 8.43 6.45 -2.70
N ASP A 39 7.58 5.57 -2.19
CA ASP A 39 6.26 5.28 -2.72
C ASP A 39 5.25 6.38 -2.34
N GLU A 40 5.44 7.01 -1.18
CA GLU A 40 4.69 8.19 -0.75
C GLU A 40 5.29 9.46 -1.35
N ALA A 41 6.62 9.57 -1.33
CA ALA A 41 7.35 10.71 -1.88
C ALA A 41 7.10 10.88 -3.38
N TRP A 42 7.11 9.77 -4.14
CA TRP A 42 6.78 9.77 -5.56
C TRP A 42 5.38 10.35 -5.82
N LEU A 43 4.38 9.87 -5.09
CA LEU A 43 3.01 10.34 -5.28
C LEU A 43 2.86 11.84 -4.95
N TRP A 44 3.47 12.27 -3.85
CA TRP A 44 3.40 13.67 -3.45
C TRP A 44 4.12 14.58 -4.44
N LEU A 45 5.31 14.19 -4.91
CA LEU A 45 6.03 14.95 -5.94
C LEU A 45 5.27 15.01 -7.26
N VAL A 46 4.64 13.92 -7.69
CA VAL A 46 3.75 13.92 -8.87
C VAL A 46 2.61 14.92 -8.68
N ALA A 47 1.97 14.94 -7.50
CA ALA A 47 0.90 15.89 -7.21
C ALA A 47 1.39 17.35 -7.22
N LEU A 48 2.58 17.62 -6.66
CA LEU A 48 3.23 18.93 -6.63
C LEU A 48 3.56 19.45 -8.03
N ASP A 49 4.13 18.59 -8.89
CA ASP A 49 4.59 18.98 -10.23
C ASP A 49 3.45 19.04 -11.27
N SER A 50 2.23 18.61 -10.92
CA SER A 50 1.08 18.63 -11.82
C SER A 50 0.36 19.98 -11.76
N HIS A 51 0.12 20.63 -12.90
CA HIS A 51 -0.64 21.89 -12.97
C HIS A 51 -2.14 21.68 -13.26
N SER A 52 -2.51 20.54 -13.82
CA SER A 52 -3.88 20.16 -14.16
C SER A 52 -4.12 18.66 -13.92
N LEU A 53 -5.39 18.22 -14.02
CA LEU A 53 -5.71 16.78 -13.94
C LEU A 53 -5.08 15.95 -15.08
N PRO A 54 -5.08 16.41 -16.34
CA PRO A 54 -4.33 15.74 -17.41
C PRO A 54 -2.84 15.59 -17.09
N ASP A 55 -2.19 16.63 -16.55
CA ASP A 55 -0.77 16.57 -16.16
C ASP A 55 -0.54 15.54 -15.05
N LEU A 56 -1.48 15.43 -14.10
CA LEU A 56 -1.45 14.41 -13.05
C LEU A 56 -1.59 13.00 -13.62
N PHE A 57 -2.45 12.80 -14.61
CA PHE A 57 -2.72 11.47 -15.16
C PHE A 57 -1.57 10.92 -16.01
N GLN A 58 -0.75 11.79 -16.60
CA GLN A 58 0.36 11.39 -17.47
C GLN A 58 1.42 10.51 -16.76
N PRO A 59 2.00 10.89 -15.59
CA PRO A 59 2.90 10.01 -14.84
C PRO A 59 2.18 8.82 -14.21
N LEU A 60 0.90 8.96 -13.85
CA LEU A 60 0.11 7.88 -13.26
C LEU A 60 -0.16 6.74 -14.25
N ALA A 61 -0.30 7.04 -15.55
CA ALA A 61 -0.65 6.08 -16.59
C ALA A 61 0.32 4.89 -16.70
N ARG A 62 1.57 5.02 -16.22
CA ARG A 62 2.56 3.93 -16.22
C ARG A 62 2.70 3.21 -14.89
N SER A 63 2.10 3.72 -13.82
CA SER A 63 2.28 3.21 -12.46
C SER A 63 1.37 2.02 -12.12
N GLY A 64 0.27 1.83 -12.84
CA GLY A 64 -0.70 0.75 -12.58
C GLY A 64 -1.53 0.93 -11.31
N GLN A 65 -1.60 2.15 -10.75
CA GLN A 65 -2.44 2.47 -9.60
C GLN A 65 -3.71 3.22 -10.02
N GLY A 66 -4.76 3.14 -9.19
CA GLY A 66 -5.98 3.90 -9.40
C GLY A 66 -5.82 5.39 -9.08
N TYR A 67 -6.64 6.23 -9.72
CA TYR A 67 -6.42 7.69 -9.71
C TYR A 67 -7.13 8.40 -8.56
N LEU A 68 -8.01 7.71 -7.82
CA LEU A 68 -8.83 8.36 -6.80
C LEU A 68 -8.00 9.01 -5.69
N PHE A 69 -7.05 8.29 -5.09
CA PHE A 69 -6.18 8.86 -4.05
C PHE A 69 -5.19 9.93 -4.59
N PRO A 70 -4.56 9.74 -5.76
CA PRO A 70 -3.80 10.82 -6.41
C PRO A 70 -4.60 12.11 -6.63
N ILE A 71 -5.86 12.01 -7.05
CA ILE A 71 -6.74 13.18 -7.20
C ILE A 71 -6.96 13.87 -5.84
N LEU A 72 -7.17 13.12 -4.77
CA LEU A 72 -7.28 13.70 -3.43
C LEU A 72 -5.99 14.39 -2.99
N CYS A 73 -4.81 13.82 -3.30
CA CYS A 73 -3.52 14.44 -3.03
C CYS A 73 -3.33 15.74 -3.84
N PHE A 74 -3.76 15.74 -5.11
CA PHE A 74 -3.75 16.93 -5.98
C PHE A 74 -4.64 18.05 -5.44
N VAL A 75 -5.78 17.71 -4.83
CA VAL A 75 -6.62 18.68 -4.12
C VAL A 75 -5.96 19.15 -2.82
N ALA A 76 -5.38 18.25 -2.04
CA ALA A 76 -4.70 18.60 -0.80
C ALA A 76 -3.52 19.58 -1.02
N ARG A 77 -2.78 19.41 -2.12
CA ARG A 77 -1.66 20.31 -2.46
C ARG A 77 -2.06 21.76 -2.71
N GLN A 78 -3.34 22.02 -3.02
CA GLN A 78 -3.85 23.40 -3.21
C GLN A 78 -3.89 24.17 -1.88
N PHE A 79 -3.91 23.46 -0.75
CA PHE A 79 -3.92 24.06 0.58
C PHE A 79 -2.52 24.18 1.19
N SER A 80 -1.63 23.24 0.88
CA SER A 80 -0.24 23.28 1.32
C SER A 80 0.65 22.37 0.48
N GLU A 81 1.83 22.88 0.10
CA GLU A 81 2.86 22.10 -0.59
C GLU A 81 3.65 21.16 0.35
N SER A 82 3.44 21.29 1.67
CA SER A 82 4.08 20.42 2.65
C SER A 82 3.55 18.99 2.52
N PRO A 83 4.43 17.96 2.56
CA PRO A 83 4.02 16.54 2.59
C PRO A 83 3.03 16.20 3.71
N ARG A 84 3.00 17.03 4.78
CA ARG A 84 2.04 16.93 5.88
C ARG A 84 0.59 17.02 5.40
N ALA A 85 0.31 17.73 4.31
CA ALA A 85 -1.03 17.81 3.74
C ALA A 85 -1.55 16.44 3.29
N MET A 86 -0.70 15.63 2.63
CA MET A 86 -1.05 14.24 2.28
C MET A 86 -1.26 13.38 3.52
N GLN A 87 -0.40 13.52 4.53
CA GLN A 87 -0.50 12.76 5.78
C GLN A 87 -1.81 13.09 6.53
N PHE A 88 -2.19 14.36 6.65
CA PHE A 88 -3.45 14.76 7.30
C PHE A 88 -4.69 14.35 6.49
N LEU A 89 -4.64 14.46 5.16
CA LEU A 89 -5.66 13.90 4.28
C LEU A 89 -5.82 12.40 4.52
N HIS A 90 -4.70 11.66 4.55
CA HIS A 90 -4.69 10.22 4.80
C HIS A 90 -5.27 9.88 6.17
N LEU A 91 -4.89 10.62 7.22
CA LEU A 91 -5.44 10.47 8.57
C LEU A 91 -6.94 10.73 8.62
N ALA A 92 -7.45 11.72 7.88
CA ALA A 92 -8.87 12.02 7.81
C ALA A 92 -9.65 10.85 7.18
N VAL A 93 -9.15 10.28 6.08
CA VAL A 93 -9.75 9.10 5.44
C VAL A 93 -9.68 7.88 6.36
N ALA A 94 -8.53 7.64 7.01
CA ALA A 94 -8.35 6.55 7.96
C ALA A 94 -9.32 6.68 9.15
N THR A 95 -9.46 7.88 9.71
CA THR A 95 -10.39 8.20 10.80
C THR A 95 -11.84 7.96 10.37
N GLY A 96 -12.20 8.33 9.14
CA GLY A 96 -13.50 8.02 8.56
C GLY A 96 -13.75 6.52 8.45
N ALA A 97 -12.78 5.75 7.96
CA ALA A 97 -12.88 4.28 7.87
C ALA A 97 -13.03 3.63 9.25
N THR A 98 -12.26 4.11 10.23
CA THR A 98 -12.32 3.70 11.63
C THR A 98 -13.70 3.97 12.23
N PHE A 99 -14.26 5.17 12.05
CA PHE A 99 -15.61 5.50 12.51
C PHE A 99 -16.67 4.61 11.88
N VAL A 100 -16.57 4.40 10.57
CA VAL A 100 -17.50 3.55 9.81
C VAL A 100 -17.51 2.12 10.35
N LEU A 101 -16.34 1.52 10.56
CA LEU A 101 -16.22 0.19 11.14
C LEU A 101 -16.73 0.15 12.59
N ALA A 102 -16.33 1.10 13.43
CA ALA A 102 -16.74 1.18 14.83
C ALA A 102 -18.27 1.27 14.99
N ARG A 103 -18.93 2.03 14.09
CA ARG A 103 -20.36 2.37 14.20
C ARG A 103 -21.31 1.33 13.60
N TRP A 104 -20.93 0.68 12.50
CA TRP A 104 -21.87 -0.14 11.73
C TRP A 104 -21.44 -1.59 11.50
N ALA A 105 -20.20 -1.96 11.84
CA ALA A 105 -19.76 -3.33 11.59
C ALA A 105 -20.48 -4.33 12.53
N PRO A 106 -20.94 -5.50 12.03
CA PRO A 106 -21.76 -6.45 12.79
C PRO A 106 -20.90 -7.36 13.69
N PHE A 107 -19.87 -6.78 14.31
CA PHE A 107 -19.00 -7.44 15.28
C PHE A 107 -19.32 -6.97 16.70
N THR A 108 -18.86 -7.72 17.70
CA THR A 108 -18.89 -7.27 19.10
C THR A 108 -17.99 -6.05 19.30
N ARG A 109 -18.19 -5.27 20.38
CA ARG A 109 -17.35 -4.08 20.65
C ARG A 109 -15.87 -4.45 20.77
N LEU A 110 -15.57 -5.58 21.42
CA LEU A 110 -14.21 -6.09 21.53
C LEU A 110 -13.61 -6.41 20.16
N GLU A 111 -14.32 -7.16 19.31
CA GLU A 111 -13.84 -7.47 17.96
C GLU A 111 -13.65 -6.22 17.11
N ARG A 112 -14.53 -5.21 17.21
CA ARG A 112 -14.33 -3.92 16.52
C ARG A 112 -13.07 -3.21 17.02
N VAL A 113 -12.84 -3.15 18.33
CA VAL A 113 -11.62 -2.54 18.88
C VAL A 113 -10.37 -3.29 18.41
N LEU A 114 -10.37 -4.62 18.49
CA LEU A 114 -9.22 -5.43 18.04
C LEU A 114 -9.01 -5.33 16.52
N LEU A 115 -10.08 -5.25 15.72
CA LEU A 115 -9.99 -5.00 14.28
C LEU A 115 -9.37 -3.64 13.98
N LEU A 116 -9.74 -2.60 14.73
CA LEU A 116 -9.21 -1.24 14.55
C LEU A 116 -7.76 -1.11 15.02
N LEU A 117 -7.34 -1.90 16.01
CA LEU A 117 -5.97 -1.96 16.51
C LEU A 117 -5.09 -2.97 15.76
N GLY A 118 -5.63 -3.66 14.75
CA GLY A 118 -4.90 -4.65 13.95
C GLY A 118 -3.83 -4.04 13.04
N TYR A 119 -2.89 -4.86 12.57
CA TYR A 119 -1.73 -4.42 11.79
C TYR A 119 -2.10 -3.56 10.57
N PHE A 120 -3.06 -4.04 9.77
CA PHE A 120 -3.44 -3.34 8.54
C PHE A 120 -4.19 -2.04 8.83
N THR A 121 -5.13 -2.03 9.78
CA THR A 121 -5.96 -0.87 10.07
C THR A 121 -5.23 0.19 10.87
N PHE A 122 -4.42 -0.18 11.85
CA PHE A 122 -3.77 0.75 12.80
C PHE A 122 -2.37 1.21 12.38
N TYR A 123 -1.68 0.41 11.56
CA TYR A 123 -0.33 0.70 11.11
C TYR A 123 -0.25 0.83 9.59
N GLU A 124 -0.33 -0.28 8.84
CA GLU A 124 -0.01 -0.30 7.39
C GLU A 124 -0.88 0.66 6.56
N TYR A 125 -2.18 0.76 6.84
CA TYR A 125 -3.12 1.62 6.09
C TYR A 125 -3.49 2.90 6.84
N ALA A 126 -2.89 3.17 8.01
CA ALA A 126 -3.13 4.41 8.75
C ALA A 126 -1.93 5.36 8.71
N VAL A 127 -0.71 4.82 8.83
CA VAL A 127 0.52 5.62 8.91
C VAL A 127 1.14 5.82 7.53
N ILE A 128 1.30 4.74 6.75
CA ILE A 128 1.90 4.79 5.42
C ILE A 128 0.86 5.33 4.43
N SER A 129 1.05 6.57 3.98
CA SER A 129 0.09 7.39 3.24
C SER A 129 -0.10 6.92 1.80
N ARG A 130 -0.93 5.90 1.62
CA ARG A 130 -1.14 5.19 0.35
C ARG A 130 -2.61 5.02 0.02
N HIS A 131 -2.89 4.73 -1.25
CA HIS A 131 -4.24 4.60 -1.80
C HIS A 131 -5.11 3.49 -1.14
N TYR A 132 -4.52 2.58 -0.36
CA TYR A 132 -5.24 1.48 0.29
C TYR A 132 -6.27 1.96 1.31
N VAL A 133 -6.01 3.07 2.00
CA VAL A 133 -6.95 3.60 3.02
C VAL A 133 -8.28 4.03 2.42
N VAL A 134 -8.25 4.61 1.21
CA VAL A 134 -9.44 5.02 0.47
C VAL A 134 -10.22 3.78 0.04
N GLY A 135 -9.51 2.76 -0.46
CA GLY A 135 -10.10 1.46 -0.78
C GLY A 135 -10.79 0.85 0.45
N MET A 136 -10.11 0.81 1.59
CA MET A 136 -10.65 0.30 2.85
C MET A 136 -11.94 1.04 3.27
N LEU A 137 -11.96 2.38 3.25
CA LEU A 137 -13.18 3.16 3.54
C LEU A 137 -14.33 2.78 2.61
N LEU A 138 -14.08 2.73 1.30
CA LEU A 138 -15.10 2.45 0.29
C LEU A 138 -15.65 1.03 0.40
N LEU A 139 -14.82 0.05 0.75
CA LEU A 139 -15.25 -1.32 1.01
C LEU A 139 -16.17 -1.39 2.24
N TRP A 140 -15.88 -0.64 3.31
CA TRP A 140 -16.79 -0.57 4.47
C TRP A 140 -18.10 0.14 4.14
N LEU A 141 -18.06 1.23 3.37
CA LEU A 141 -19.28 1.89 2.90
C LEU A 141 -20.11 0.95 2.02
N ALA A 142 -19.48 0.19 1.13
CA ALA A 142 -20.17 -0.83 0.34
C ALA A 142 -20.83 -1.89 1.23
N CYS A 143 -20.15 -2.37 2.28
CA CYS A 143 -20.73 -3.29 3.26
C CYS A 143 -21.94 -2.69 3.99
N ILE A 144 -21.92 -1.40 4.35
CA ILE A 144 -23.08 -0.70 4.93
C ILE A 144 -24.26 -0.71 3.97
N PHE A 145 -24.06 -0.24 2.73
CA PHE A 145 -25.13 -0.13 1.76
C PHE A 145 -25.70 -1.51 1.38
N ALA A 146 -24.82 -2.51 1.24
CA ALA A 146 -25.22 -3.88 0.99
C ALA A 146 -26.01 -4.48 2.17
N SER A 147 -25.60 -4.21 3.42
CA SER A 147 -26.29 -4.68 4.63
C SER A 147 -27.65 -4.02 4.86
N ARG A 148 -27.85 -2.79 4.36
CA ARG A 148 -29.16 -2.13 4.35
C ARG A 148 -30.13 -2.75 3.34
N ARG A 149 -29.64 -3.59 2.42
CA ARG A 149 -30.36 -4.39 1.41
C ARG A 149 -31.20 -3.61 0.38
N GLN A 150 -31.55 -2.35 0.63
CA GLN A 150 -32.36 -1.51 -0.26
C GLN A 150 -31.55 -0.40 -0.97
N SER A 151 -30.22 -0.37 -0.84
CA SER A 151 -29.39 0.74 -1.35
C SER A 151 -28.59 0.35 -2.59
N ALA A 152 -29.26 0.09 -3.71
CA ALA A 152 -28.59 -0.26 -4.98
C ALA A 152 -27.64 0.87 -5.45
N ILE A 153 -28.07 2.13 -5.32
CA ILE A 153 -27.27 3.31 -5.66
C ILE A 153 -26.00 3.37 -4.79
N GLY A 154 -26.15 3.21 -3.47
CA GLY A 154 -25.03 3.27 -2.53
C GLY A 154 -24.01 2.15 -2.78
N VAL A 155 -24.48 0.93 -3.06
CA VAL A 155 -23.61 -0.20 -3.45
C VAL A 155 -22.87 0.13 -4.76
N GLY A 156 -23.58 0.58 -5.78
CA GLY A 156 -23.00 0.94 -7.08
C GLY A 156 -21.91 2.01 -6.99
N ILE A 157 -22.20 3.11 -6.29
CA ILE A 157 -21.25 4.22 -6.11
C ILE A 157 -20.03 3.76 -5.30
N ALA A 158 -20.23 3.10 -4.16
CA ALA A 158 -19.12 2.71 -3.30
C ALA A 158 -18.18 1.70 -3.99
N LEU A 159 -18.74 0.71 -4.69
CA LEU A 159 -17.96 -0.29 -5.42
C LEU A 159 -17.29 0.30 -6.67
N GLY A 160 -18.00 1.15 -7.43
CA GLY A 160 -17.43 1.84 -8.59
C GLY A 160 -16.27 2.76 -8.24
N LEU A 161 -16.33 3.46 -7.10
CA LEU A 161 -15.21 4.23 -6.58
C LEU A 161 -14.09 3.34 -6.04
N ALA A 162 -14.40 2.21 -5.40
CA ALA A 162 -13.39 1.27 -4.90
C ALA A 162 -12.53 0.71 -6.05
N CYS A 163 -13.13 0.45 -7.21
CA CYS A 163 -12.44 0.04 -8.44
C CYS A 163 -11.41 1.06 -8.94
N GLN A 164 -11.50 2.34 -8.54
CA GLN A 164 -10.57 3.41 -8.93
C GLN A 164 -9.45 3.65 -7.90
N THR A 165 -9.27 2.74 -6.93
CA THR A 165 -8.19 2.82 -5.95
C THR A 165 -7.03 1.88 -6.29
N THR A 166 -7.30 0.56 -6.33
CA THR A 166 -6.32 -0.47 -6.66
C THR A 166 -6.99 -1.66 -7.34
N VAL A 167 -6.19 -2.45 -8.05
CA VAL A 167 -6.63 -3.75 -8.58
C VAL A 167 -7.11 -4.70 -7.48
N TYR A 168 -6.53 -4.64 -6.28
CA TYR A 168 -6.95 -5.47 -5.16
C TYR A 168 -8.34 -5.07 -4.66
N ALA A 169 -8.60 -3.76 -4.50
CA ALA A 169 -9.92 -3.24 -4.15
C ALA A 169 -10.95 -3.52 -5.26
N PHE A 170 -10.54 -3.49 -6.54
CA PHE A 170 -11.38 -3.90 -7.68
C PHE A 170 -11.85 -5.36 -7.54
N ILE A 171 -10.93 -6.27 -7.27
CA ILE A 171 -11.23 -7.70 -7.08
C ILE A 171 -12.17 -7.90 -5.88
N VAL A 172 -11.90 -7.23 -4.76
CA VAL A 172 -12.77 -7.29 -3.57
C VAL A 172 -14.14 -6.67 -3.86
N ALA A 173 -14.22 -5.62 -4.69
CA ALA A 173 -15.49 -5.01 -5.07
C ALA A 173 -16.37 -5.97 -5.88
N ILE A 174 -15.79 -6.72 -6.83
CA ILE A 174 -16.50 -7.81 -7.53
C ILE A 174 -17.01 -8.85 -6.53
N ALA A 175 -16.16 -9.28 -5.60
CA ALA A 175 -16.54 -10.28 -4.60
C ALA A 175 -17.70 -9.84 -3.69
N ILE A 176 -17.69 -8.57 -3.26
CA ILE A 176 -18.79 -7.96 -2.49
C ILE A 176 -20.07 -7.90 -3.33
N LEU A 177 -19.98 -7.48 -4.60
CA LEU A 177 -21.12 -7.43 -5.51
C LEU A 177 -21.76 -8.82 -5.67
N CYS A 178 -20.95 -9.84 -5.95
CA CYS A 178 -21.42 -11.23 -6.06
C CYS A 178 -22.07 -11.71 -4.76
N GLY A 179 -21.47 -11.40 -3.61
CA GLY A 179 -22.04 -11.70 -2.30
C GLY A 179 -23.40 -11.04 -2.06
N TRP A 180 -23.51 -9.75 -2.36
CA TRP A 180 -24.75 -9.00 -2.21
C TRP A 180 -25.85 -9.51 -3.14
N MET A 181 -25.52 -9.82 -4.40
CA MET A 181 -26.45 -10.44 -5.34
C MET A 181 -26.93 -11.82 -4.85
N LEU A 182 -26.02 -12.61 -4.26
CA LEU A 182 -26.37 -13.90 -3.66
C LEU A 182 -27.28 -13.74 -2.43
N ASP A 183 -27.00 -12.79 -1.51
CA ASP A 183 -27.86 -12.51 -0.35
C ASP A 183 -29.28 -12.15 -0.83
N ARG A 184 -29.38 -11.26 -1.83
CA ARG A 184 -30.67 -10.89 -2.42
C ARG A 184 -31.38 -12.06 -3.08
N ARG A 185 -30.66 -12.95 -3.78
CA ARG A 185 -31.24 -14.14 -4.42
C ARG A 185 -31.76 -15.14 -3.38
N LEU A 186 -30.99 -15.38 -2.31
CA LEU A 186 -31.35 -16.32 -1.25
C LEU A 186 -32.54 -15.81 -0.41
N ARG A 187 -32.65 -14.50 -0.22
CA ARG A 187 -33.71 -13.85 0.57
C ARG A 187 -34.78 -13.18 -0.29
N ARG A 188 -34.93 -13.59 -1.56
CA ARG A 188 -35.86 -12.93 -2.50
C ARG A 188 -37.30 -12.89 -2.02
N SER A 189 -37.71 -13.84 -1.18
CA SER A 189 -39.05 -13.91 -0.57
C SER A 189 -39.20 -13.05 0.68
N GLU A 190 -38.08 -12.65 1.31
CA GLU A 190 -38.06 -11.83 2.53
C GLU A 190 -37.82 -10.35 2.24
N LEU A 191 -37.30 -10.01 1.06
CA LEU A 191 -36.85 -8.68 0.70
C LEU A 191 -37.75 -8.05 -0.35
N GLU A 192 -38.13 -6.80 -0.10
CA GLU A 192 -38.78 -5.99 -1.11
C GLU A 192 -37.90 -5.87 -2.38
N PRO A 193 -38.52 -5.92 -3.58
CA PRO A 193 -37.83 -5.65 -4.82
C PRO A 193 -37.18 -4.26 -4.81
N LEU A 194 -35.99 -4.16 -5.40
CA LEU A 194 -35.35 -2.86 -5.59
C LEU A 194 -36.12 -2.05 -6.64
N SER A 195 -36.18 -0.75 -6.43
CA SER A 195 -36.64 0.20 -7.45
C SER A 195 -35.82 0.02 -8.74
N ARG A 196 -36.49 -0.15 -9.88
CA ARG A 196 -35.82 -0.26 -11.20
C ARG A 196 -34.93 0.94 -11.49
N ARG A 197 -35.36 2.14 -11.07
CA ARG A 197 -34.59 3.38 -11.18
C ARG A 197 -33.30 3.31 -10.36
N ASP A 198 -33.38 2.86 -9.11
CA ASP A 198 -32.22 2.78 -8.22
C ASP A 198 -31.23 1.72 -8.67
N VAL A 199 -31.72 0.60 -9.21
CA VAL A 199 -30.90 -0.43 -9.85
C VAL A 199 -30.20 0.14 -11.07
N ALA A 200 -30.91 0.86 -11.95
CA ALA A 200 -30.32 1.46 -13.14
C ALA A 200 -29.21 2.46 -12.76
N ILE A 201 -29.48 3.39 -11.83
CA ILE A 201 -28.49 4.36 -11.36
C ILE A 201 -27.30 3.65 -10.71
N GLY A 202 -27.54 2.71 -9.80
CA GLY A 202 -26.48 1.95 -9.14
C GLY A 202 -25.62 1.17 -10.13
N LEU A 203 -26.24 0.52 -11.11
CA LEU A 203 -25.54 -0.22 -12.15
C LEU A 203 -24.71 0.72 -13.04
N THR A 204 -25.27 1.85 -13.48
CA THR A 204 -24.54 2.84 -14.27
C THR A 204 -23.34 3.39 -13.50
N MET A 205 -23.50 3.77 -12.24
CA MET A 205 -22.39 4.27 -11.41
C MET A 205 -21.32 3.20 -11.17
N GLY A 206 -21.75 1.96 -10.88
CA GLY A 206 -20.84 0.83 -10.67
C GLY A 206 -20.04 0.48 -11.93
N ILE A 207 -20.71 0.38 -13.08
CA ILE A 207 -20.06 0.08 -14.38
C ILE A 207 -19.15 1.22 -14.80
N ALA A 208 -19.60 2.48 -14.72
CA ALA A 208 -18.76 3.63 -15.07
C ALA A 208 -17.49 3.68 -14.21
N GLY A 209 -17.62 3.48 -12.90
CA GLY A 209 -16.47 3.42 -11.99
C GLY A 209 -15.55 2.23 -12.26
N ALA A 210 -16.10 1.05 -12.59
CA ALA A 210 -15.31 -0.12 -12.96
C ALA A 210 -14.55 0.09 -14.29
N ILE A 211 -15.19 0.67 -15.32
CA ILE A 211 -14.53 0.98 -16.59
C ILE A 211 -13.41 2.00 -16.35
N ALA A 212 -13.68 3.07 -15.60
CA ALA A 212 -12.66 4.04 -15.23
C ALA A 212 -11.49 3.37 -14.49
N GLY A 213 -11.78 2.50 -13.53
CA GLY A 213 -10.77 1.71 -12.81
C GLY A 213 -9.93 0.83 -13.74
N LEU A 214 -10.54 0.13 -14.69
CA LEU A 214 -9.81 -0.69 -15.67
C LEU A 214 -8.85 0.15 -16.51
N VAL A 215 -9.29 1.32 -17.00
CA VAL A 215 -8.45 2.23 -17.77
C VAL A 215 -7.27 2.75 -16.93
N GLN A 216 -7.49 3.04 -15.65
CA GLN A 216 -6.45 3.55 -14.75
C GLN A 216 -5.43 2.48 -14.33
N LEU A 217 -5.90 1.25 -14.09
CA LEU A 217 -5.10 0.17 -13.51
C LEU A 217 -4.28 -0.61 -14.55
N ILE A 218 -4.68 -0.56 -15.83
CA ILE A 218 -3.89 -1.13 -16.93
C ILE A 218 -2.81 -0.11 -17.30
N PRO A 219 -1.52 -0.38 -16.99
CA PRO A 219 -0.47 0.58 -17.30
C PRO A 219 -0.32 0.74 -18.82
N SER A 220 0.07 1.94 -19.25
CA SER A 220 0.41 2.19 -20.66
C SER A 220 1.55 1.28 -21.12
N ALA A 221 1.56 0.96 -22.42
CA ALA A 221 2.60 0.14 -23.03
C ALA A 221 4.02 0.64 -22.70
N GLY A 222 4.94 -0.30 -22.48
CA GLY A 222 6.33 0.00 -22.15
C GLY A 222 6.58 0.37 -20.69
N THR A 223 5.62 0.16 -19.78
CA THR A 223 5.89 0.31 -18.33
C THR A 223 7.03 -0.61 -17.88
N SER A 224 7.92 -0.11 -17.03
CA SER A 224 8.93 -0.95 -16.35
C SER A 224 8.37 -1.64 -15.10
N PHE A 225 7.18 -1.24 -14.63
CA PHE A 225 6.55 -1.81 -13.44
C PHE A 225 5.65 -3.00 -13.78
N ALA A 226 6.02 -4.19 -13.30
CA ALA A 226 5.29 -5.44 -13.55
C ALA A 226 4.83 -5.65 -15.02
N PRO A 227 5.75 -5.57 -16.01
CA PRO A 227 5.41 -5.41 -17.43
C PRO A 227 4.60 -6.58 -17.99
N GLY A 228 4.93 -7.83 -17.63
CA GLY A 228 4.38 -9.04 -18.23
C GLY A 228 3.30 -9.74 -17.41
N TRP A 229 2.48 -10.54 -18.08
CA TRP A 229 1.64 -11.57 -17.47
C TRP A 229 2.41 -12.89 -17.37
N LYS A 230 2.18 -13.64 -16.29
CA LYS A 230 2.79 -14.93 -15.98
C LYS A 230 1.72 -16.02 -16.06
N LEU A 231 1.50 -16.53 -17.27
CA LEU A 231 0.46 -17.55 -17.52
C LEU A 231 0.98 -18.98 -17.49
N ALA A 232 2.30 -19.16 -17.65
CA ALA A 232 2.93 -20.46 -17.54
C ALA A 232 2.91 -20.98 -16.09
N TRP A 233 2.86 -22.30 -15.94
CA TRP A 233 3.04 -22.94 -14.64
C TRP A 233 4.45 -22.69 -14.09
N ASN A 234 4.54 -22.28 -12.83
CA ASN A 234 5.78 -22.05 -12.11
C ASN A 234 5.55 -22.38 -10.63
N ALA A 235 6.16 -23.46 -10.16
CA ALA A 235 6.01 -23.95 -8.80
C ALA A 235 6.55 -22.96 -7.74
N GLU A 236 7.65 -22.26 -8.03
CA GLU A 236 8.22 -21.26 -7.12
C GLU A 236 7.28 -20.06 -6.94
N LEU A 237 6.65 -19.63 -8.03
CA LEU A 237 5.65 -18.57 -8.01
C LEU A 237 4.38 -19.00 -7.28
N ALA A 238 3.89 -20.21 -7.53
CA ALA A 238 2.77 -20.79 -6.79
C ALA A 238 3.08 -20.84 -5.28
N LEU A 239 4.29 -21.25 -4.91
CA LEU A 239 4.75 -21.25 -3.53
C LEU A 239 4.74 -19.82 -2.94
N LYS A 240 5.26 -18.83 -3.66
CA LYS A 240 5.22 -17.41 -3.23
C LYS A 240 3.80 -16.91 -2.96
N VAL A 241 2.85 -17.27 -3.82
CA VAL A 241 1.44 -16.89 -3.68
C VAL A 241 0.78 -17.60 -2.50
N LEU A 242 1.04 -18.89 -2.31
CA LEU A 242 0.49 -19.66 -1.18
C LEU A 242 1.02 -19.21 0.19
N ARG A 243 2.14 -18.49 0.24
CA ARG A 243 2.65 -17.86 1.47
C ARG A 243 1.84 -16.63 1.89
N ILE A 244 1.13 -15.96 0.96
CA ILE A 244 0.42 -14.70 1.24
C ILE A 244 -0.62 -14.87 2.36
N PRO A 245 -1.52 -15.88 2.34
CA PRO A 245 -2.50 -16.06 3.42
C PRO A 245 -1.85 -16.20 4.79
N TRP A 246 -0.74 -16.93 4.91
CA TRP A 246 0.02 -17.01 6.16
C TRP A 246 0.49 -15.64 6.61
N ARG A 247 1.20 -14.93 5.74
CA ARG A 247 1.80 -13.63 6.06
C ARG A 247 0.77 -12.60 6.51
N VAL A 248 -0.44 -12.63 5.96
CA VAL A 248 -1.46 -11.59 6.22
C VAL A 248 -2.40 -11.95 7.35
N PHE A 249 -2.76 -13.22 7.55
CA PHE A 249 -3.58 -13.63 8.69
C PHE A 249 -2.74 -13.79 9.97
N MET A 250 -1.45 -14.12 9.82
CA MET A 250 -0.45 -14.18 10.88
C MET A 250 0.71 -13.22 10.56
N PRO A 251 0.50 -11.90 10.66
CA PRO A 251 1.54 -10.91 10.40
C PRO A 251 2.52 -10.89 11.57
N LEU A 252 3.40 -11.89 11.66
CA LEU A 252 4.41 -12.01 12.69
C LEU A 252 5.69 -11.33 12.17
N PRO A 253 5.91 -10.02 12.43
CA PRO A 253 7.08 -9.34 11.92
C PRO A 253 8.34 -9.95 12.53
N ARG A 254 9.44 -9.94 11.78
CA ARG A 254 10.74 -10.20 12.40
C ARG A 254 11.03 -9.11 13.42
N LEU A 255 11.48 -9.49 14.62
CA LEU A 255 11.81 -8.56 15.71
C LEU A 255 13.15 -7.84 15.43
N GLN A 256 13.17 -7.05 14.35
CA GLN A 256 14.29 -6.23 13.91
C GLN A 256 13.75 -4.95 13.27
N MET A 257 14.59 -3.93 13.17
CA MET A 257 14.22 -2.60 12.63
C MET A 257 13.53 -2.68 11.25
N SER A 258 14.07 -3.47 10.32
CA SER A 258 13.49 -3.64 8.99
C SER A 258 12.44 -4.75 8.90
N GLY A 259 11.75 -5.05 9.99
CA GLY A 259 10.89 -6.22 10.15
C GLY A 259 9.46 -6.06 9.65
N TRP A 260 8.97 -4.84 9.44
CA TRP A 260 7.55 -4.54 9.19
C TRP A 260 6.97 -5.31 8.00
N ASN A 261 7.72 -5.44 6.90
CA ASN A 261 7.28 -6.15 5.69
C ASN A 261 7.78 -7.61 5.64
N LEU A 262 8.49 -8.08 6.67
CA LEU A 262 9.05 -9.43 6.77
C LEU A 262 8.17 -10.30 7.68
N ASN A 263 8.32 -11.62 7.54
CA ASN A 263 7.70 -12.57 8.44
C ASN A 263 8.76 -13.38 9.20
N MET A 264 8.49 -13.73 10.45
CA MET A 264 9.35 -14.60 11.26
C MET A 264 9.70 -15.90 10.54
N PHE A 265 8.80 -16.40 9.68
CA PHE A 265 8.94 -17.68 8.99
C PHE A 265 9.50 -17.55 7.56
N ASP A 266 10.00 -16.38 7.16
CA ASP A 266 10.54 -16.15 5.81
C ASP A 266 11.65 -17.13 5.39
N ALA A 267 12.36 -17.72 6.36
CA ALA A 267 13.40 -18.73 6.11
C ALA A 267 12.85 -20.13 5.77
N TRP A 268 11.55 -20.38 6.01
CA TRP A 268 10.88 -21.66 5.80
C TRP A 268 9.67 -21.50 4.85
N PRO A 269 9.90 -21.23 3.56
CA PRO A 269 8.83 -20.90 2.62
C PRO A 269 7.80 -22.01 2.44
N LEU A 270 8.19 -23.29 2.61
CA LEU A 270 7.27 -24.43 2.59
C LEU A 270 6.31 -24.44 3.79
N VAL A 271 6.81 -24.06 4.97
CA VAL A 271 5.98 -23.96 6.19
C VAL A 271 4.96 -22.83 6.02
N GLU A 272 5.40 -21.67 5.52
CA GLU A 272 4.50 -20.55 5.24
C GLU A 272 3.44 -20.90 4.19
N ALA A 273 3.80 -21.64 3.13
CA ALA A 273 2.84 -22.05 2.11
C ALA A 273 1.84 -23.10 2.61
N ALA A 274 2.30 -24.10 3.36
CA ALA A 274 1.44 -25.11 3.97
C ALA A 274 0.51 -24.47 5.01
N GLY A 275 1.04 -23.59 5.85
CA GLY A 275 0.28 -22.79 6.80
C GLY A 275 -0.72 -21.85 6.12
N GLY A 276 -0.33 -21.25 4.99
CA GLY A 276 -1.21 -20.40 4.19
C GLY A 276 -2.38 -21.19 3.59
N ALA A 277 -2.13 -22.37 3.03
CA ALA A 277 -3.17 -23.27 2.56
C ALA A 277 -4.10 -23.71 3.70
N ALA A 278 -3.53 -24.08 4.86
CA ALA A 278 -4.31 -24.45 6.05
C ALA A 278 -5.19 -23.29 6.54
N LEU A 279 -4.67 -22.06 6.59
CA LEU A 279 -5.43 -20.87 6.98
C LEU A 279 -6.55 -20.53 6.01
N LEU A 280 -6.36 -20.74 4.70
CA LEU A 280 -7.44 -20.62 3.72
C LEU A 280 -8.54 -21.64 4.00
N LEU A 281 -8.18 -22.91 4.24
CA LEU A 281 -9.14 -23.97 4.57
C LEU A 281 -9.88 -23.70 5.88
N ILE A 282 -9.18 -23.23 6.92
CA ILE A 282 -9.79 -22.82 8.19
C ILE A 282 -10.76 -21.66 7.96
N THR A 283 -10.37 -20.65 7.18
CA THR A 283 -11.22 -19.50 6.85
C THR A 283 -12.48 -19.95 6.10
N ILE A 284 -12.34 -20.83 5.12
CA ILE A 284 -13.47 -21.44 4.40
C ILE A 284 -14.39 -22.21 5.38
N ALA A 285 -13.82 -23.02 6.28
CA ALA A 285 -14.59 -23.77 7.28
C ALA A 285 -15.31 -22.86 8.29
N MET A 286 -14.71 -21.72 8.66
CA MET A 286 -15.36 -20.69 9.48
C MET A 286 -16.57 -20.11 8.77
N LEU A 287 -16.46 -19.82 7.46
CA LEU A 287 -17.51 -19.21 6.66
C LEU A 287 -18.54 -20.19 6.08
N ALA A 288 -18.29 -21.51 6.15
CA ALA A 288 -19.11 -22.55 5.51
C ALA A 288 -20.60 -22.51 5.89
N ARG A 289 -20.94 -22.05 7.10
CA ARG A 289 -22.33 -21.90 7.56
C ARG A 289 -23.04 -20.67 6.97
N ARG A 290 -22.30 -19.77 6.32
CA ARG A 290 -22.78 -18.47 5.83
C ARG A 290 -22.51 -18.37 4.34
N LYS A 291 -23.45 -18.89 3.53
CA LYS A 291 -23.31 -18.98 2.05
C LYS A 291 -22.86 -17.68 1.39
N VAL A 292 -23.39 -16.54 1.84
CA VAL A 292 -23.01 -15.20 1.36
C VAL A 292 -21.54 -14.90 1.66
N ALA A 293 -21.10 -15.05 2.90
CA ALA A 293 -19.71 -14.83 3.28
C ALA A 293 -18.76 -15.80 2.58
N LEU A 294 -19.12 -17.08 2.50
CA LEU A 294 -18.33 -18.09 1.82
C LEU A 294 -18.15 -17.74 0.34
N ALA A 295 -19.22 -17.39 -0.37
CA ALA A 295 -19.14 -17.00 -1.78
C ALA A 295 -18.29 -15.75 -1.97
N THR A 296 -18.51 -14.70 -1.18
CA THR A 296 -17.70 -13.48 -1.22
C THR A 296 -16.23 -13.78 -1.00
N PHE A 297 -15.89 -14.49 0.08
CA PHE A 297 -14.51 -14.80 0.40
C PHE A 297 -13.86 -15.69 -0.67
N SER A 298 -14.51 -16.76 -1.12
CA SER A 298 -13.94 -17.67 -2.11
C SER A 298 -13.70 -16.98 -3.46
N ILE A 299 -14.64 -16.17 -3.95
CA ILE A 299 -14.48 -15.42 -5.20
C ILE A 299 -13.32 -14.42 -5.07
N GLY A 300 -13.31 -13.62 -4.01
CA GLY A 300 -12.29 -12.60 -3.81
C GLY A 300 -10.91 -13.21 -3.55
N ALA A 301 -10.80 -14.25 -2.73
CA ALA A 301 -9.54 -14.93 -2.42
C ALA A 301 -8.97 -15.58 -3.68
N ALA A 302 -9.80 -16.28 -4.47
CA ALA A 302 -9.38 -16.82 -5.75
C ALA A 302 -8.88 -15.72 -6.69
N GLY A 303 -9.60 -14.60 -6.81
CA GLY A 303 -9.19 -13.47 -7.64
C GLY A 303 -7.87 -12.83 -7.17
N LEU A 304 -7.72 -12.57 -5.88
CA LEU A 304 -6.51 -11.95 -5.30
C LEU A 304 -5.28 -12.86 -5.48
N LEU A 305 -5.42 -14.16 -5.22
CA LEU A 305 -4.33 -15.13 -5.40
C LEU A 305 -4.01 -15.37 -6.88
N ALA A 306 -5.03 -15.44 -7.75
CA ALA A 306 -4.84 -15.56 -9.19
C ALA A 306 -4.13 -14.33 -9.76
N PHE A 307 -4.48 -13.11 -9.32
CA PHE A 307 -3.76 -11.90 -9.71
C PHE A 307 -2.32 -11.89 -9.16
N GLY A 308 -2.14 -12.31 -7.91
CA GLY A 308 -0.82 -12.48 -7.29
C GLY A 308 0.09 -13.41 -8.11
N TYR A 309 -0.47 -14.51 -8.61
CA TYR A 309 0.23 -15.44 -9.48
C TYR A 309 0.47 -14.84 -10.87
N ALA A 310 -0.59 -14.44 -11.55
CA ALA A 310 -0.55 -14.11 -12.97
C ALA A 310 0.11 -12.75 -13.27
N LYS A 311 0.19 -11.83 -12.30
CA LYS A 311 0.68 -10.47 -12.55
C LYS A 311 1.68 -10.01 -11.49
N PHE A 312 1.24 -9.89 -10.23
CA PHE A 312 2.05 -9.24 -9.20
C PHE A 312 1.78 -9.80 -7.80
N VAL A 313 2.69 -10.66 -7.32
CA VAL A 313 2.64 -11.29 -5.98
C VAL A 313 2.48 -10.22 -4.89
N GLY A 314 3.16 -9.10 -5.05
CA GLY A 314 3.11 -8.00 -4.11
C GLY A 314 3.85 -8.29 -2.81
N GLU A 315 3.37 -7.63 -1.76
CA GLU A 315 3.99 -7.48 -0.44
C GLU A 315 2.87 -7.52 0.62
N MET A 316 3.19 -7.38 1.90
CA MET A 316 2.19 -7.44 2.99
C MET A 316 0.97 -6.55 2.75
N ARG A 317 1.18 -5.29 2.37
CA ARG A 317 0.12 -4.32 2.07
C ARG A 317 -0.81 -4.71 0.92
N HIS A 318 -0.28 -5.45 -0.05
CA HIS A 318 -1.07 -5.95 -1.18
C HIS A 318 -1.94 -7.11 -0.70
N GLY A 319 -1.33 -8.07 0.00
CA GLY A 319 -2.02 -9.21 0.58
C GLY A 319 -3.04 -8.86 1.66
N GLY A 320 -2.89 -7.72 2.36
CA GLY A 320 -3.83 -7.25 3.38
C GLY A 320 -5.28 -7.09 2.91
N HIS A 321 -5.51 -6.98 1.60
CA HIS A 321 -6.87 -7.00 1.02
C HIS A 321 -7.57 -8.35 1.24
N LEU A 322 -6.85 -9.44 1.48
CA LEU A 322 -7.43 -10.72 1.88
C LEU A 322 -8.04 -10.65 3.29
N VAL A 323 -7.42 -9.88 4.20
CA VAL A 323 -7.97 -9.59 5.54
C VAL A 323 -9.17 -8.66 5.43
N LEU A 324 -9.10 -7.60 4.61
CA LEU A 324 -10.24 -6.73 4.33
C LEU A 324 -11.43 -7.51 3.74
N LEU A 325 -11.15 -8.40 2.78
CA LEU A 325 -12.14 -9.30 2.18
C LEU A 325 -12.77 -10.22 3.22
N PHE A 326 -11.97 -10.81 4.10
CA PHE A 326 -12.47 -11.70 5.15
C PHE A 326 -13.43 -10.95 6.10
N VAL A 327 -13.06 -9.75 6.53
CA VAL A 327 -13.90 -8.90 7.36
C VAL A 327 -15.16 -8.47 6.62
N ALA A 328 -15.05 -8.06 5.34
CA ALA A 328 -16.19 -7.69 4.50
C ALA A 328 -17.16 -8.87 4.28
N ALA A 329 -16.65 -10.08 4.06
CA ALA A 329 -17.45 -11.29 3.91
C ALA A 329 -18.28 -11.57 5.17
N ILE A 330 -17.66 -11.51 6.36
CA ILE A 330 -18.37 -11.64 7.64
C ILE A 330 -19.40 -10.52 7.81
N TRP A 331 -19.03 -9.28 7.44
CA TRP A 331 -19.92 -8.13 7.54
C TRP A 331 -21.20 -8.36 6.72
N LEU A 332 -21.07 -8.76 5.45
CA LEU A 332 -22.22 -9.02 4.57
C LEU A 332 -23.14 -10.14 5.10
N ALA A 333 -22.57 -11.15 5.76
CA ALA A 333 -23.37 -12.19 6.41
C ALA A 333 -24.02 -11.75 7.73
N GLY A 334 -23.79 -10.52 8.19
CA GLY A 334 -24.33 -10.00 9.45
C GLY A 334 -23.64 -10.58 10.70
N GLY A 335 -22.39 -11.00 10.58
CA GLY A 335 -21.61 -11.61 11.67
C GLY A 335 -21.29 -13.10 11.45
N LEU A 336 -20.27 -13.57 12.18
CA LEU A 336 -19.77 -14.95 12.14
C LEU A 336 -20.76 -15.96 12.71
N GLU A 337 -21.47 -15.57 13.76
CA GLU A 337 -22.40 -16.41 14.51
C GLU A 337 -23.83 -15.89 14.33
N SER A 338 -24.81 -16.80 14.39
CA SER A 338 -26.21 -16.36 14.52
C SER A 338 -26.46 -15.85 15.94
N ARG A 339 -27.44 -14.96 16.14
CA ARG A 339 -27.81 -14.44 17.48
C ARG A 339 -28.20 -15.55 18.48
N ALA A 340 -28.49 -16.77 18.01
CA ALA A 340 -28.89 -17.92 18.81
C ALA A 340 -27.75 -18.91 19.12
N GLU A 341 -26.55 -18.72 18.56
CA GLU A 341 -25.41 -19.61 18.82
C GLU A 341 -24.63 -19.15 20.07
N THR A 342 -24.22 -20.10 20.91
CA THR A 342 -23.21 -19.89 21.96
C THR A 342 -21.83 -19.70 21.33
N ILE A 343 -20.90 -19.04 22.05
CA ILE A 343 -19.52 -18.81 21.61
C ILE A 343 -18.92 -20.11 21.04
N SER A 344 -18.60 -20.10 19.74
CA SER A 344 -18.07 -21.26 19.03
C SER A 344 -16.55 -21.17 18.83
N TRP A 345 -15.93 -22.27 18.39
CA TRP A 345 -14.52 -22.29 17.99
C TRP A 345 -14.19 -21.19 16.96
N ARG A 346 -15.15 -20.79 16.12
CA ARG A 346 -14.98 -19.72 15.12
C ARG A 346 -14.71 -18.38 15.78
N SER A 347 -15.44 -18.07 16.87
CA SER A 347 -15.23 -16.84 17.62
C SER A 347 -13.86 -16.83 18.31
N TYR A 348 -13.42 -17.96 18.89
CA TYR A 348 -12.09 -18.07 19.48
C TYR A 348 -10.97 -17.90 18.45
N VAL A 349 -11.05 -18.59 17.31
CA VAL A 349 -10.06 -18.47 16.23
C VAL A 349 -10.03 -17.04 15.68
N PHE A 350 -11.20 -16.42 15.46
CA PHE A 350 -11.28 -15.04 15.00
C PHE A 350 -10.61 -14.08 15.99
N LYS A 351 -10.95 -14.16 17.28
CA LYS A 351 -10.34 -13.30 18.32
C LYS A 351 -8.85 -13.54 18.46
N ALA A 352 -8.38 -14.78 18.41
CA ALA A 352 -6.95 -15.10 18.45
C ALA A 352 -6.22 -14.45 17.28
N MET A 353 -6.77 -14.55 16.07
CA MET A 353 -6.23 -13.87 14.89
C MET A 353 -6.19 -12.34 15.08
N LEU A 354 -7.25 -11.74 15.62
CA LEU A 354 -7.28 -10.29 15.89
C LEU A 354 -6.25 -9.87 16.96
N VAL A 355 -6.04 -10.68 18.00
CA VAL A 355 -5.00 -10.43 19.00
C VAL A 355 -3.61 -10.47 18.36
N LEU A 356 -3.33 -11.46 17.50
CA LEU A 356 -2.07 -11.52 16.76
C LEU A 356 -1.88 -10.27 15.87
N GLN A 357 -2.93 -9.82 15.20
CA GLN A 357 -2.91 -8.58 14.42
C GLN A 357 -2.60 -7.35 15.29
N CYS A 358 -3.14 -7.28 16.51
CA CYS A 358 -2.85 -6.18 17.44
C CYS A 358 -1.38 -6.22 17.90
N LEU A 359 -0.85 -7.39 18.24
CA LEU A 359 0.56 -7.56 18.63
C LEU A 359 1.51 -7.13 17.50
N ALA A 360 1.17 -7.48 16.27
CA ALA A 360 1.91 -7.05 15.08
C ALA A 360 1.85 -5.53 14.88
N ALA A 361 0.68 -4.92 15.04
CA ALA A 361 0.51 -3.47 14.97
C ALA A 361 1.33 -2.75 16.04
N MET A 362 1.32 -3.26 17.27
CA MET A 362 2.13 -2.74 18.37
C MET A 362 3.62 -2.83 18.05
N SER A 363 4.09 -3.98 17.57
CA SER A 363 5.50 -4.16 17.18
C SER A 363 5.92 -3.18 16.08
N ALA A 364 5.13 -3.06 15.02
CA ALA A 364 5.47 -2.18 13.90
C ALA A 364 5.42 -0.71 14.30
N SER A 365 4.38 -0.31 15.06
CA SER A 365 4.24 1.03 15.64
C SER A 365 5.40 1.39 16.55
N TRP A 366 5.89 0.44 17.35
CA TRP A 366 7.00 0.65 18.27
C TRP A 366 8.32 0.90 17.55
N VAL A 367 8.56 0.15 16.46
CA VAL A 367 9.74 0.34 15.62
C VAL A 367 9.68 1.68 14.89
N ASP A 368 8.52 2.04 14.34
CA ASP A 368 8.27 3.31 13.62
C ASP A 368 8.41 4.56 14.49
N LEU A 369 8.13 4.47 15.79
CA LEU A 369 8.37 5.57 16.73
C LEU A 369 9.84 5.76 17.11
N ARG A 370 10.71 4.79 16.81
CA ARG A 370 12.11 4.76 17.26
C ARG A 370 13.12 4.90 16.13
N HIS A 371 12.72 4.55 14.92
CA HIS A 371 13.59 4.52 13.75
C HIS A 371 12.88 5.24 12.60
N PRO A 372 13.62 6.03 11.82
CA PRO A 372 13.04 6.71 10.68
C PRO A 372 12.57 5.69 9.64
N PHE A 373 11.42 5.92 9.02
CA PHE A 373 10.94 5.02 7.98
C PHE A 373 11.80 5.14 6.71
N SER A 374 12.27 6.35 6.42
CA SER A 374 13.30 6.69 5.43
C SER A 374 14.33 7.64 6.03
N THR A 375 15.62 7.40 5.78
CA THR A 375 16.69 8.31 6.23
C THR A 375 16.93 9.48 5.28
N ALA A 376 16.08 9.70 4.26
CA ALA A 376 16.27 10.75 3.27
C ALA A 376 16.43 12.16 3.86
N PRO A 377 15.64 12.60 4.88
CA PRO A 377 15.86 13.91 5.51
C PRO A 377 17.23 14.04 6.18
N LEU A 378 17.71 12.98 6.82
CA LEU A 378 19.04 12.92 7.44
C LEU A 378 20.16 12.92 6.39
N ALA A 379 19.97 12.20 5.27
CA ALA A 379 20.90 12.20 4.16
C ALA A 379 21.01 13.59 3.51
N VAL A 380 19.89 14.32 3.39
CA VAL A 380 19.88 15.71 2.92
C VAL A 380 20.57 16.66 3.90
N ALA A 381 20.39 16.47 5.21
CA ALA A 381 21.13 17.23 6.22
C ALA A 381 22.64 16.99 6.10
N LEU A 382 23.07 15.75 5.85
CA LEU A 382 24.47 15.41 5.62
C LEU A 382 25.00 16.02 4.31
N LEU A 383 24.25 15.95 3.21
CA LEU A 383 24.60 16.61 1.94
C LEU A 383 24.89 18.11 2.13
N ARG A 384 24.04 18.80 2.90
CA ARG A 384 24.20 20.24 3.22
C ARG A 384 25.42 20.50 4.09
N ARG A 385 25.66 19.65 5.11
CA ARG A 385 26.80 19.76 6.01
C ARG A 385 28.14 19.62 5.26
N GLU A 386 28.21 18.68 4.33
CA GLU A 386 29.40 18.41 3.51
C GLU A 386 29.50 19.34 2.29
N GLY A 387 28.57 20.29 2.11
CA GLY A 387 28.55 21.22 0.97
C GLY A 387 28.31 20.56 -0.39
N LEU A 388 27.81 19.32 -0.40
CA LEU A 388 27.55 18.53 -1.61
C LEU A 388 26.19 18.87 -2.24
N ASP A 389 25.28 19.47 -1.49
CA ASP A 389 23.95 19.88 -1.94
C ASP A 389 23.97 20.98 -3.02
N ARG A 390 25.13 21.62 -3.23
CA ARG A 390 25.36 22.63 -4.29
C ARG A 390 25.86 22.02 -5.60
N LEU A 391 26.41 20.81 -5.56
CA LEU A 391 26.92 20.11 -6.75
C LEU A 391 25.77 19.54 -7.59
N PRO A 392 26.01 19.20 -8.86
CA PRO A 392 25.17 18.26 -9.59
C PRO A 392 25.02 16.95 -8.79
N LEU A 393 23.77 16.50 -8.60
CA LEU A 393 23.47 15.31 -7.78
C LEU A 393 23.00 14.18 -8.65
N LEU A 394 23.63 13.00 -8.53
CA LEU A 394 23.20 11.76 -9.16
C LEU A 394 22.47 10.90 -8.12
N GLY A 395 21.25 10.45 -8.45
CA GLY A 395 20.46 9.56 -7.61
C GLY A 395 20.54 8.11 -8.10
N HIS A 396 21.03 7.19 -7.26
CA HIS A 396 20.98 5.76 -7.54
C HIS A 396 19.56 5.24 -7.34
N ARG A 397 19.03 4.51 -8.33
CA ARG A 397 17.65 3.98 -8.35
C ARG A 397 16.60 5.10 -8.18
N GLU A 398 15.85 5.35 -9.24
CA GLU A 398 14.91 6.46 -9.27
C GLU A 398 13.87 6.47 -8.14
N PRO A 399 13.27 5.34 -7.70
CA PRO A 399 12.31 5.38 -6.60
C PRO A 399 12.90 5.92 -5.28
N PRO A 400 13.93 5.32 -4.64
CA PRO A 400 14.54 5.95 -3.45
C PRO A 400 15.08 7.37 -3.68
N ALA A 401 15.61 7.67 -4.87
CA ALA A 401 16.04 9.03 -5.19
C ALA A 401 14.89 10.06 -5.09
N ALA A 402 13.62 9.65 -5.24
CA ALA A 402 12.46 10.52 -5.06
C ALA A 402 12.30 11.00 -3.61
N SER A 403 12.64 10.17 -2.61
CA SER A 403 12.62 10.59 -1.21
C SER A 403 13.67 11.68 -0.92
N ILE A 404 14.85 11.57 -1.54
CA ILE A 404 15.89 12.60 -1.47
C ILE A 404 15.44 13.86 -2.19
N ALA A 405 14.89 13.74 -3.41
CA ALA A 405 14.40 14.89 -4.19
C ALA A 405 13.31 15.66 -3.43
N LEU A 406 12.41 14.95 -2.74
CA LEU A 406 11.38 15.55 -1.90
C LEU A 406 11.97 16.30 -0.71
N ALA A 407 12.86 15.67 0.05
CA ALA A 407 13.47 16.28 1.23
C ALA A 407 14.41 17.45 0.87
N LEU A 408 15.07 17.37 -0.29
CA LEU A 408 16.02 18.36 -0.76
C LEU A 408 15.34 19.54 -1.47
N GLY A 409 14.20 19.31 -2.13
CA GLY A 409 13.47 20.31 -2.91
C GLY A 409 14.02 20.58 -4.31
N ARG A 410 14.87 19.69 -4.85
CA ARG A 410 15.44 19.79 -6.22
C ARG A 410 15.58 18.41 -6.86
N PRO A 411 15.56 18.33 -8.21
CA PRO A 411 15.72 17.07 -8.92
C PRO A 411 17.14 16.50 -8.78
N LEU A 412 17.25 15.18 -8.99
CA LEU A 412 18.50 14.45 -9.09
C LEU A 412 18.63 13.89 -10.51
N PHE A 413 19.87 13.72 -10.97
CA PHE A 413 20.16 13.08 -12.23
C PHE A 413 19.82 11.59 -12.14
N ALA A 414 18.89 11.15 -12.98
CA ALA A 414 18.47 9.77 -13.13
C ALA A 414 19.40 9.06 -14.14
N PRO A 415 20.31 8.19 -13.69
CA PRO A 415 21.35 7.64 -14.55
C PRO A 415 20.77 6.83 -15.71
N SER A 416 19.67 6.11 -15.52
CA SER A 416 18.96 5.31 -16.53
C SER A 416 18.44 6.12 -17.71
N ARG A 417 17.98 7.35 -17.44
CA ARG A 417 17.30 8.19 -18.42
C ARG A 417 18.18 9.33 -18.92
N GLY A 418 19.29 9.64 -18.25
CA GLY A 418 20.20 10.71 -18.67
C GLY A 418 19.65 12.12 -18.43
N ILE A 419 18.67 12.27 -17.53
CA ILE A 419 17.97 13.53 -17.26
C ILE A 419 17.90 13.82 -15.76
N TYR A 420 17.71 15.09 -15.40
CA TYR A 420 17.33 15.47 -14.04
C TYR A 420 15.83 15.26 -13.85
N ALA A 421 15.45 14.50 -12.81
CA ALA A 421 14.06 14.24 -12.47
C ALA A 421 13.88 14.23 -10.95
N LYS A 422 12.67 14.58 -10.49
CA LYS A 422 12.30 14.46 -9.08
C LYS A 422 11.80 13.05 -8.74
N TYR A 423 11.30 12.31 -9.73
CA TYR A 423 10.65 11.03 -9.53
C TYR A 423 10.73 10.12 -10.77
N PRO A 424 10.59 8.79 -10.61
CA PRO A 424 10.47 7.84 -11.72
C PRO A 424 9.24 8.07 -12.59
N ASP A 425 9.39 7.88 -13.90
CA ASP A 425 8.29 7.92 -14.87
C ASP A 425 7.74 6.53 -15.25
N TRP A 426 8.36 5.46 -14.70
CA TRP A 426 8.07 4.06 -14.99
C TRP A 426 8.12 3.73 -16.48
N GLY A 427 8.88 4.49 -17.27
CA GLY A 427 9.06 4.29 -18.70
C GLY A 427 9.99 3.13 -19.05
N PRO A 428 10.12 2.81 -20.34
CA PRO A 428 10.92 1.68 -20.82
C PRO A 428 12.44 1.91 -20.66
N THR A 429 12.87 3.17 -20.54
CA THR A 429 14.27 3.55 -20.31
C THR A 429 14.68 3.46 -18.84
N GLN A 430 13.71 3.45 -17.92
CA GLN A 430 13.98 3.29 -16.50
C GLN A 430 14.42 1.85 -16.20
N ARG A 431 15.63 1.71 -15.66
CA ARG A 431 16.21 0.41 -15.27
C ARG A 431 17.24 0.56 -14.16
N GLU A 432 17.50 -0.51 -13.43
CA GLU A 432 18.61 -0.53 -12.48
C GLU A 432 19.94 -0.71 -13.21
N MET A 433 20.99 -0.06 -12.70
CA MET A 433 22.36 -0.18 -13.22
C MET A 433 23.28 -0.92 -12.25
N GLY A 434 24.16 -1.74 -12.83
CA GLY A 434 25.31 -2.29 -12.13
C GLY A 434 26.37 -1.21 -11.84
N ASN A 435 27.29 -1.50 -10.93
CA ASN A 435 28.35 -0.56 -10.53
C ASN A 435 29.21 -0.06 -11.71
N PRO A 436 29.63 -0.91 -12.67
CA PRO A 436 30.42 -0.42 -13.81
C PRO A 436 29.67 0.59 -14.68
N GLN A 437 28.41 0.29 -15.04
CA GLN A 437 27.56 1.19 -15.81
C GLN A 437 27.30 2.51 -15.07
N LEU A 438 27.03 2.42 -13.76
CA LEU A 438 26.82 3.58 -12.91
C LEU A 438 28.08 4.48 -12.84
N ARG A 439 29.27 3.88 -12.72
CA ARG A 439 30.55 4.60 -12.75
C ARG A 439 30.68 5.39 -14.05
N CYS A 440 30.44 4.75 -15.18
CA CYS A 440 30.56 5.41 -16.49
C CYS A 440 29.56 6.55 -16.68
N VAL A 441 28.31 6.38 -16.25
CA VAL A 441 27.31 7.45 -16.31
C VAL A 441 27.67 8.60 -15.37
N ALA A 442 28.19 8.32 -14.17
CA ALA A 442 28.65 9.35 -13.24
C ALA A 442 29.83 10.14 -13.81
N ARG A 443 30.81 9.46 -14.44
CA ARG A 443 31.94 10.11 -15.13
C ARG A 443 31.46 10.98 -16.29
N ALA A 444 30.54 10.46 -17.11
CA ALA A 444 29.96 11.22 -18.21
C ALA A 444 29.20 12.47 -17.72
N LEU A 445 28.48 12.36 -16.60
CA LEU A 445 27.82 13.50 -15.98
C LEU A 445 28.84 14.54 -15.47
N ALA A 446 29.88 14.11 -14.77
CA ALA A 446 30.93 15.03 -14.31
C ALA A 446 31.64 15.73 -15.48
N ARG A 447 31.93 15.02 -16.57
CA ARG A 447 32.45 15.62 -17.81
C ARG A 447 31.48 16.61 -18.44
N ARG A 448 30.18 16.29 -18.47
CA ARG A 448 29.13 17.18 -18.97
C ARG A 448 29.02 18.47 -18.15
N GLU A 449 29.08 18.36 -16.83
CA GLU A 449 28.93 19.48 -15.90
C GLU A 449 30.25 20.25 -15.67
N THR A 450 31.38 19.70 -16.15
CA THR A 450 32.75 20.25 -16.00
C THR A 450 33.15 20.57 -14.57
N GLN A 451 32.62 19.80 -13.62
CA GLN A 451 32.83 19.99 -12.19
C GLN A 451 32.61 18.67 -11.43
N ASP A 452 32.99 18.66 -10.15
CA ASP A 452 32.68 17.56 -9.24
C ASP A 452 31.17 17.33 -9.14
N ILE A 453 30.79 16.07 -8.95
CA ILE A 453 29.38 15.71 -8.73
C ILE A 453 29.22 14.95 -7.43
N ALA A 454 28.04 15.04 -6.84
CA ALA A 454 27.67 14.31 -5.64
C ALA A 454 26.81 13.09 -6.01
N LEU A 455 27.16 11.94 -5.45
CA LEU A 455 26.49 10.66 -5.69
C LEU A 455 25.69 10.29 -4.45
N VAL A 456 24.39 10.07 -4.62
CA VAL A 456 23.48 9.63 -3.56
C VAL A 456 23.08 8.19 -3.85
N ILE A 457 23.65 7.24 -3.08
CA ILE A 457 23.64 5.81 -3.41
C ILE A 457 23.00 4.97 -2.31
N ASN A 458 22.02 4.12 -2.63
CA ASN A 458 21.39 3.22 -1.63
C ASN A 458 22.18 1.95 -1.26
N ARG A 459 23.49 1.94 -1.53
CA ARG A 459 24.41 0.86 -1.16
C ARG A 459 25.83 1.39 -1.12
N ALA A 460 26.72 0.69 -0.42
CA ALA A 460 28.14 0.96 -0.52
C ALA A 460 28.64 0.75 -1.96
N LEU A 461 29.42 1.70 -2.47
CA LEU A 461 30.14 1.55 -3.74
C LEU A 461 31.51 0.91 -3.49
N PRO A 462 32.04 0.14 -4.45
CA PRO A 462 33.44 -0.26 -4.40
C PRO A 462 34.36 0.95 -4.52
N GLU A 463 35.62 0.79 -4.12
CA GLU A 463 36.61 1.86 -4.22
C GLU A 463 36.87 2.23 -5.69
N TRP A 464 36.59 3.48 -6.04
CA TRP A 464 36.92 4.10 -7.31
C TRP A 464 37.94 5.20 -7.03
N GLY A 465 39.05 5.25 -7.75
CA GLY A 465 40.14 6.21 -7.49
C GLY A 465 39.71 7.68 -7.62
N GLU A 466 38.64 7.94 -8.36
CA GLU A 466 38.03 9.24 -8.55
C GLU A 466 36.92 9.60 -7.53
N LEU A 467 36.72 8.78 -6.49
CA LEU A 467 35.59 8.92 -5.56
C LEU A 467 36.06 9.15 -4.13
N ASP A 468 35.63 10.26 -3.53
CA ASP A 468 35.82 10.54 -2.10
C ASP A 468 34.53 10.19 -1.34
N ALA A 469 34.61 9.38 -0.29
CA ALA A 469 33.48 9.09 0.57
C ALA A 469 33.13 10.33 1.43
N ALA A 470 31.85 10.70 1.46
CA ALA A 470 31.34 11.84 2.22
C ALA A 470 30.44 11.43 3.39
N GLY A 471 30.45 10.14 3.74
CA GLY A 471 29.67 9.56 4.82
C GLY A 471 28.43 8.80 4.35
N SER A 472 27.69 8.28 5.32
CA SER A 472 26.47 7.51 5.08
C SER A 472 25.48 7.69 6.21
N VAL A 473 24.20 7.62 5.88
CA VAL A 473 23.12 7.54 6.85
C VAL A 473 22.43 6.20 6.69
N SER A 474 22.32 5.48 7.80
CA SER A 474 21.66 4.19 7.89
C SER A 474 20.73 4.14 9.09
N GLY A 475 19.97 3.05 9.22
CA GLY A 475 19.01 2.91 10.31
C GLY A 475 17.57 3.19 9.87
N SER A 476 17.28 3.17 8.57
CA SER A 476 15.91 3.22 8.08
C SER A 476 15.19 1.90 8.31
N ILE A 477 13.90 1.98 8.65
CA ILE A 477 13.02 0.80 8.63
C ILE A 477 13.04 0.20 7.23
N CYS A 478 12.84 1.02 6.21
CA CYS A 478 13.00 0.57 4.84
C CYS A 478 14.46 0.55 4.39
N ARG A 479 15.18 -0.59 4.53
CA ARG A 479 16.60 -0.74 4.15
C ARG A 479 17.04 -0.13 2.80
N SER A 480 16.12 -0.02 1.85
CA SER A 480 16.39 0.63 0.56
C SER A 480 16.51 2.16 0.64
N GLU A 481 16.25 2.73 1.81
CA GLU A 481 16.23 4.15 2.17
C GLU A 481 17.37 4.48 3.13
N ASP A 482 18.38 3.63 3.19
CA ASP A 482 19.72 3.99 3.67
C ASP A 482 20.49 4.60 2.50
N TYR A 483 21.32 5.61 2.78
CA TYR A 483 21.98 6.41 1.76
C TYR A 483 23.48 6.57 2.08
N HIS A 484 24.31 6.31 1.08
CA HIS A 484 25.73 6.56 1.08
C HIS A 484 26.02 7.73 0.15
N LEU A 485 26.82 8.68 0.62
CA LEU A 485 27.15 9.90 -0.10
C LEU A 485 28.61 9.86 -0.52
N TYR A 486 28.85 10.26 -1.77
CA TYR A 486 30.19 10.34 -2.32
C TYR A 486 30.35 11.60 -3.17
N ARG A 487 31.58 12.07 -3.28
CA ARG A 487 31.98 13.13 -4.20
C ARG A 487 32.84 12.51 -5.30
N LEU A 488 32.38 12.57 -6.54
CA LEU A 488 33.18 12.21 -7.69
C LEU A 488 34.01 13.41 -8.12
N ARG A 489 35.31 13.20 -8.21
CA ARG A 489 36.34 14.22 -8.44
C ARG A 489 36.62 14.36 -9.93
N TYR A 490 36.22 15.50 -10.50
CA TYR A 490 36.37 15.77 -11.93
C TYR A 490 37.85 15.80 -12.36
N ASP A 491 38.71 16.35 -11.50
CA ASP A 491 40.17 16.42 -11.68
C ASP A 491 40.85 15.04 -11.69
N ARG A 492 40.21 13.99 -11.19
CA ARG A 492 40.76 12.62 -11.14
C ARG A 492 40.24 11.71 -12.25
N LEU A 493 39.37 12.20 -13.14
CA LEU A 493 38.77 11.36 -14.17
C LEU A 493 39.84 10.83 -15.14
N ASP A 494 40.69 11.68 -15.69
CA ASP A 494 41.67 11.25 -16.71
C ASP A 494 42.68 10.24 -16.14
N ALA A 495 43.10 10.41 -14.88
CA ALA A 495 44.01 9.49 -14.19
C ALA A 495 43.42 8.08 -13.96
N THR A 496 42.09 7.96 -13.99
CA THR A 496 41.37 6.71 -13.70
C THR A 496 40.65 6.13 -14.92
N GLU A 497 40.84 6.69 -16.11
CA GLU A 497 40.14 6.32 -17.34
C GLU A 497 40.32 4.84 -17.71
N SER A 498 41.56 4.35 -17.70
CA SER A 498 41.88 2.95 -18.01
C SER A 498 41.26 1.95 -17.03
N LEU A 499 41.09 2.34 -15.76
CA LEU A 499 40.46 1.53 -14.72
C LEU A 499 38.93 1.57 -14.77
N ALA A 500 38.35 2.60 -15.39
CA ALA A 500 36.89 2.75 -15.50
C ALA A 500 36.30 1.88 -16.62
N GLN A 501 37.10 1.56 -17.65
CA GLN A 501 36.73 0.68 -18.78
C GLN A 501 35.41 1.07 -19.47
N CYS A 502 35.10 2.36 -19.53
CA CYS A 502 33.82 2.85 -20.05
C CYS A 502 33.67 2.69 -21.57
N ASP A 503 34.77 2.76 -22.32
CA ASP A 503 34.78 2.57 -23.77
C ASP A 503 34.41 1.15 -24.20
N ALA A 504 34.62 0.15 -23.33
CA ALA A 504 34.25 -1.24 -23.60
C ALA A 504 32.75 -1.51 -23.41
N MET A 505 32.01 -0.60 -22.75
CA MET A 505 30.57 -0.74 -22.47
C MET A 505 29.68 0.04 -23.45
N GLY A 506 30.27 0.84 -24.34
CA GLY A 506 29.58 1.63 -25.35
C GLY A 506 29.26 0.89 -26.66
N ARG A 507 29.41 -0.44 -26.71
CA ARG A 507 29.03 -1.29 -27.85
C ARG A 507 27.79 -2.13 -27.54
#